data_AF-A0A058ZKJ3-F1
#
_entry.id   AF-A0A058ZKJ3-F1
#
_cell.length_a   1.000
_cell.length_b   1.000
_cell.length_c   1.000
_cell.angle_alpha   90.00
_cell.angle_beta   90.00
_cell.angle_gamma   90.00
#
_symmetry.space_group_name_H-M   'P 1'
#
loop_
_entity.id
_entity.type
_entity.pdbx_description
1 polymer ?
#
loop_
_entity_poly.entity_id
_entity_poly.type
_entity_poly.pdbx_seq_one_letter_code
_entity_poly.pdbx_strand_id
1 'polypeptide(L)'
;MSPRTITLASPIEPSGASWLVNCFLELGIRVDHTPGARNLWRRSGDVPAEQRLWQRDGKTWQLHPRAAVLGKWMPTLVHRDRFEFRDDVAVNYVQDFPNAQNATETPVFFIRDPRDAIYSRYRRRQANMPFSDYIQFPNPHSLMPMADHWLLFAQCWRAMVGDRVYRFEDYKQDAHALLTRILADLRLDYAPQDIVRAVENSSLDAAKAAEAIYRARHPGDWEVANRAGKVGDWQNREEIAAAVETIGTRCGALLSELGYEVAANVDDPAPRYGAQLRHLKMFNSVVLTTQAERVRAGTGGPETAPASILSFARNLREQDLKDAGYPPADCRALLNALQEFDTAFDAGLADHLAALHAVFADGASQHMNTLRDLMRQRREARKSP
;
A
#
# COMPACT_ATOMS: atom_id res chain seq x y z
N MET A 1 22.60 20.05 8.31
CA MET A 1 22.60 18.60 8.63
C MET A 1 21.49 17.95 7.83
N SER A 2 21.60 16.68 7.47
CA SER A 2 20.48 15.96 6.85
C SER A 2 19.38 15.74 7.91
N PRO A 3 18.09 15.89 7.56
CA PRO A 3 17.01 15.63 8.51
C PRO A 3 17.05 14.18 8.99
N ARG A 4 16.59 13.94 10.22
CA ARG A 4 16.30 12.58 10.68
C ARG A 4 15.15 12.02 9.85
N THR A 5 15.30 10.82 9.33
CA THR A 5 14.25 10.14 8.57
C THR A 5 13.44 9.19 9.45
N ILE A 6 12.12 9.31 9.37
CA ILE A 6 11.15 8.39 9.95
C ILE A 6 10.57 7.55 8.81
N THR A 7 10.66 6.21 8.88
CA THR A 7 9.92 5.37 7.93
C THR A 7 8.48 5.20 8.44
N LEU A 8 7.48 5.64 7.69
CA LEU A 8 6.09 5.24 7.93
C LEU A 8 5.74 4.09 6.98
N ALA A 9 5.54 2.89 7.53
CA ALA A 9 5.10 1.74 6.77
C ALA A 9 3.59 1.53 6.88
N SER A 10 2.96 1.06 5.82
CA SER A 10 1.59 0.54 5.86
C SER A 10 1.34 -0.44 4.73
N PRO A 11 0.40 -1.41 4.86
CA PRO A 11 0.04 -2.27 3.75
C PRO A 11 -0.46 -1.48 2.53
N ILE A 12 -0.41 -2.09 1.35
CA ILE A 12 -1.04 -1.54 0.14
C ILE A 12 -2.57 -1.61 0.22
N GLU A 13 -3.11 -2.54 1.02
CA GLU A 13 -4.51 -2.56 1.42
C GLU A 13 -4.85 -1.28 2.21
N PRO A 14 -6.04 -0.70 2.03
CA PRO A 14 -6.46 0.52 2.72
C PRO A 14 -6.36 0.42 4.25
N SER A 15 -5.28 0.99 4.80
CA SER A 15 -4.93 0.98 6.23
C SER A 15 -5.31 2.27 6.95
N GLY A 16 -5.65 3.33 6.21
CA GLY A 16 -5.84 4.66 6.78
C GLY A 16 -4.56 5.45 7.03
N ALA A 17 -3.39 4.96 6.61
CA ALA A 17 -2.12 5.68 6.72
C ALA A 17 -2.14 7.08 6.07
N SER A 18 -3.01 7.32 5.09
CA SER A 18 -3.20 8.64 4.49
C SER A 18 -3.64 9.70 5.52
N TRP A 19 -4.37 9.31 6.58
CA TRP A 19 -4.69 10.21 7.69
C TRP A 19 -3.42 10.68 8.40
N LEU A 20 -2.53 9.76 8.75
CA LEU A 20 -1.29 10.08 9.46
C LEU A 20 -0.33 10.90 8.57
N VAL A 21 -0.25 10.55 7.28
CA VAL A 21 0.50 11.35 6.30
C VAL A 21 -0.05 12.79 6.25
N ASN A 22 -1.37 12.96 6.21
CA ASN A 22 -1.97 14.29 6.20
C ASN A 22 -1.71 15.06 7.50
N CYS A 23 -1.77 14.39 8.66
CA CYS A 23 -1.39 15.00 9.93
C CYS A 23 0.05 15.51 9.93
N PHE A 24 1.00 14.73 9.40
CA PHE A 24 2.39 15.17 9.27
C PHE A 24 2.53 16.41 8.38
N LEU A 25 1.81 16.48 7.25
CA LEU A 25 1.82 17.67 6.39
C LEU A 25 1.25 18.91 7.11
N GLU A 26 0.15 18.77 7.86
CA GLU A 26 -0.46 19.83 8.67
C GLU A 26 0.48 20.34 9.79
N LEU A 27 1.30 19.45 10.33
CA LEU A 27 2.32 19.74 11.33
C LEU A 27 3.64 20.28 10.73
N GLY A 28 3.70 20.50 9.42
CA GLY A 28 4.88 21.03 8.75
C GLY A 28 6.03 20.02 8.62
N ILE A 29 5.73 18.72 8.63
CA ILE A 29 6.72 17.67 8.40
C ILE A 29 6.66 17.25 6.93
N ARG A 30 7.81 17.26 6.25
CA ARG A 30 7.89 16.80 4.87
C ARG A 30 7.61 15.29 4.84
N VAL A 31 6.66 14.88 4.01
CA VAL A 31 6.43 13.46 3.70
C VAL A 31 6.85 13.18 2.27
N ASP A 32 7.86 12.34 2.13
CA ASP A 32 8.27 11.73 0.88
C ASP A 32 7.53 10.39 0.73
N HIS A 33 7.12 10.03 -0.48
CA HIS A 33 6.47 8.74 -0.74
C HIS A 33 7.22 8.03 -1.86
N THR A 34 7.75 6.86 -1.54
CA THR A 34 8.27 5.93 -2.53
C THR A 34 7.22 4.86 -2.77
N PRO A 35 6.31 5.01 -3.76
CA PRO A 35 5.29 4.00 -3.98
C PRO A 35 5.95 2.70 -4.46
N GLY A 36 5.53 1.58 -3.86
CA GLY A 36 6.05 0.25 -4.18
C GLY A 36 5.74 -0.23 -5.59
N ALA A 37 4.60 0.19 -6.13
CA ALA A 37 4.28 0.03 -7.53
C ALA A 37 4.89 1.19 -8.34
N ARG A 38 5.96 0.88 -9.09
CA ARG A 38 6.80 1.72 -9.96
C ARG A 38 6.09 2.55 -11.05
N ASN A 39 4.81 2.89 -10.91
CA ASN A 39 3.95 3.35 -12.02
C ASN A 39 3.66 4.85 -12.05
N LEU A 40 3.52 5.53 -10.90
CA LEU A 40 3.41 7.00 -10.92
C LEU A 40 4.75 7.68 -11.18
N TRP A 41 5.84 7.02 -10.77
CA TRP A 41 7.20 7.54 -10.86
C TRP A 41 8.09 6.45 -11.43
N ARG A 42 7.98 6.19 -12.74
CA ARG A 42 8.97 5.36 -13.44
C ARG A 42 10.37 5.83 -13.05
N ARG A 43 11.26 4.86 -12.85
CA ARG A 43 12.72 4.99 -12.85
C ARG A 43 13.19 5.87 -14.03
N SER A 44 13.18 7.19 -13.91
CA SER A 44 14.28 7.97 -14.45
C SER A 44 15.35 7.89 -13.37
N GLY A 45 16.48 7.26 -13.67
CA GLY A 45 17.61 7.13 -12.75
C GLY A 45 18.14 8.47 -12.21
N ASP A 46 17.62 9.60 -12.73
CA ASP A 46 18.18 10.93 -12.55
C ASP A 46 17.35 11.87 -11.66
N VAL A 47 16.22 11.42 -11.08
CA VAL A 47 15.39 12.28 -10.20
C VAL A 47 15.48 11.78 -8.75
N PRO A 48 16.18 12.53 -7.86
CA PRO A 48 16.23 12.27 -6.42
C PRO A 48 14.84 12.08 -5.82
N ALA A 49 14.73 11.24 -4.78
CA ALA A 49 13.44 10.92 -4.16
C ALA A 49 12.71 12.18 -3.67
N GLU A 50 13.43 13.17 -3.12
CA GLU A 50 12.85 14.44 -2.68
C GLU A 50 12.23 15.27 -3.83
N GLN A 51 12.63 15.04 -5.08
CA GLN A 51 12.13 15.76 -6.25
C GLN A 51 10.88 15.11 -6.89
N ARG A 52 10.43 13.97 -6.36
CA ARG A 52 9.27 13.26 -6.89
C ARG A 52 7.96 13.91 -6.45
N LEU A 53 7.82 14.18 -5.15
CA LEU A 53 6.62 14.85 -4.61
C LEU A 53 6.79 16.36 -4.48
N TRP A 54 8.01 16.84 -4.22
CA TRP A 54 8.25 18.22 -3.85
C TRP A 54 9.26 18.88 -4.79
N GLN A 55 9.05 20.15 -5.10
CA GLN A 55 9.98 21.01 -5.82
C GLN A 55 10.43 22.10 -4.85
N ARG A 56 11.73 22.15 -4.54
CA ARG A 56 12.27 23.15 -3.64
C ARG A 56 12.32 24.52 -4.31
N ASP A 57 11.76 25.54 -3.66
CA ASP A 57 11.77 26.94 -4.06
C ASP A 57 12.22 27.79 -2.85
N GLY A 58 13.53 27.99 -2.73
CA GLY A 58 14.17 28.62 -1.57
C GLY A 58 13.96 27.83 -0.27
N LYS A 59 13.26 28.44 0.69
CA LYS A 59 12.84 27.82 1.97
C LYS A 59 11.52 27.05 1.86
N THR A 60 10.80 27.24 0.76
CA THR A 60 9.50 26.61 0.52
C THR A 60 9.63 25.37 -0.34
N TRP A 61 8.66 24.49 -0.24
CA TRP A 61 8.51 23.29 -1.05
C TRP A 61 7.15 23.33 -1.73
N GLN A 62 7.15 23.19 -3.05
CA GLN A 62 5.94 23.14 -3.86
C GLN A 62 5.60 21.70 -4.26
N LEU A 63 4.33 21.31 -4.17
CA LEU A 63 3.85 20.02 -4.62
C LEU A 63 4.09 19.88 -6.13
N HIS A 64 4.81 18.83 -6.52
CA HIS A 64 5.10 18.52 -7.90
C HIS A 64 3.79 18.28 -8.67
N PRO A 65 3.61 18.79 -9.91
CA PRO A 65 2.33 18.70 -10.61
C PRO A 65 1.78 17.28 -10.78
N ARG A 66 2.66 16.28 -10.95
CA ARG A 66 2.27 14.86 -11.05
C ARG A 66 1.76 14.26 -9.73
N ALA A 67 2.10 14.88 -8.60
CA ALA A 67 1.64 14.48 -7.27
C ALA A 67 0.28 15.10 -6.91
N ALA A 68 -0.31 15.94 -7.77
CA ALA A 68 -1.62 16.55 -7.52
C ALA A 68 -2.75 15.51 -7.37
N VAL A 69 -2.60 14.33 -7.98
CA VAL A 69 -3.50 13.17 -7.79
C VAL A 69 -3.59 12.77 -6.32
N LEU A 70 -2.56 13.05 -5.51
CA LEU A 70 -2.56 12.73 -4.08
C LEU A 70 -3.62 13.50 -3.29
N GLY A 71 -4.09 14.64 -3.80
CA GLY A 71 -5.20 15.40 -3.19
C GLY A 71 -6.49 14.60 -3.05
N LYS A 72 -6.63 13.50 -3.79
CA LYS A 72 -7.71 12.53 -3.63
C LYS A 72 -7.72 11.83 -2.27
N TRP A 73 -6.53 11.57 -1.70
CA TRP A 73 -6.36 10.87 -0.41
C TRP A 73 -5.93 11.80 0.72
N MET A 74 -5.41 12.99 0.40
CA MET A 74 -4.78 13.92 1.36
C MET A 74 -5.46 15.29 1.28
N PRO A 75 -6.38 15.61 2.20
CA PRO A 75 -7.14 16.87 2.16
C PRO A 75 -6.28 18.12 2.05
N THR A 76 -5.16 18.18 2.76
CA THR A 76 -4.26 19.34 2.77
C THR A 76 -3.78 19.72 1.36
N LEU A 77 -3.52 18.72 0.50
CA LEU A 77 -2.96 18.93 -0.83
C LEU A 77 -3.98 19.52 -1.83
N VAL A 78 -5.28 19.52 -1.50
CA VAL A 78 -6.32 20.14 -2.33
C VAL A 78 -6.35 21.66 -2.15
N HIS A 79 -5.99 22.11 -0.95
CA HIS A 79 -6.06 23.52 -0.52
C HIS A 79 -4.68 24.20 -0.53
N ARG A 80 -3.60 23.44 -0.34
CA ARG A 80 -2.25 23.95 -0.20
C ARG A 80 -1.28 23.14 -1.07
N ASP A 81 -0.58 23.83 -1.96
CA ASP A 81 0.48 23.23 -2.78
C ASP A 81 1.87 23.74 -2.40
N ARG A 82 2.01 24.61 -1.39
CA ARG A 82 3.29 25.21 -0.95
C ARG A 82 3.45 25.12 0.55
N PHE A 83 4.58 24.63 1.02
CA PHE A 83 4.86 24.35 2.43
C PHE A 83 6.22 24.92 2.84
N GLU A 84 6.31 25.38 4.08
CA GLU A 84 7.59 25.54 4.78
C GLU A 84 7.68 24.37 5.75
N PHE A 85 8.47 23.36 5.36
CA PHE A 85 8.68 22.19 6.20
C PHE A 85 9.82 22.44 7.19
N ARG A 86 9.76 21.75 8.31
CA ARG A 86 10.89 21.61 9.23
C ARG A 86 12.09 20.99 8.51
N ASP A 87 13.30 21.31 8.96
CA ASP A 87 14.56 20.83 8.39
C ASP A 87 15.25 19.76 9.24
N ASP A 88 14.72 19.48 10.43
CA ASP A 88 15.24 18.49 11.38
C ASP A 88 14.66 17.08 11.20
N VAL A 89 13.47 16.97 10.58
CA VAL A 89 12.76 15.70 10.39
C VAL A 89 12.04 15.60 9.04
N ALA A 90 12.08 14.41 8.44
CA ALA A 90 11.28 14.04 7.29
C ALA A 90 10.70 12.63 7.46
N VAL A 91 9.58 12.36 6.82
CA VAL A 91 8.92 11.04 6.81
C VAL A 91 9.05 10.43 5.43
N ASN A 92 9.54 9.20 5.35
CA ASN A 92 9.50 8.35 4.17
C ASN A 92 8.32 7.38 4.31
N TYR A 93 7.24 7.65 3.58
CA TYR A 93 6.07 6.78 3.52
C TYR A 93 6.29 5.65 2.51
N VAL A 94 6.15 4.40 2.96
CA VAL A 94 6.38 3.18 2.17
C VAL A 94 5.22 2.20 2.30
N GLN A 95 4.99 1.46 1.21
CA GLN A 95 4.03 0.34 1.16
C GLN A 95 4.70 -0.96 0.69
N ASP A 96 6.03 -0.95 0.60
CA ASP A 96 6.84 -2.13 0.28
C ASP A 96 7.17 -2.92 1.55
N PHE A 97 7.59 -4.17 1.34
CA PHE A 97 8.23 -4.94 2.40
C PHE A 97 9.46 -4.21 2.96
N PRO A 98 9.79 -4.41 4.24
CA PRO A 98 10.95 -3.78 4.83
C PRO A 98 12.23 -4.27 4.16
N ASN A 99 13.20 -3.37 4.00
CA ASN A 99 14.53 -3.67 3.49
C ASN A 99 15.61 -3.12 4.43
N ALA A 100 16.90 -3.35 4.11
CA ALA A 100 18.01 -2.95 4.95
C ALA A 100 18.09 -1.43 5.24
N GLN A 101 17.61 -0.58 4.32
CA GLN A 101 17.58 0.87 4.52
C GLN A 101 16.62 1.23 5.66
N ASN A 102 15.46 0.58 5.74
CA ASN A 102 14.46 0.86 6.76
C ASN A 102 14.96 0.55 8.19
N ALA A 103 15.89 -0.39 8.33
CA ALA A 103 16.50 -0.72 9.61
C ALA A 103 17.38 0.41 10.19
N THR A 104 17.84 1.34 9.35
CA THR A 104 18.67 2.48 9.77
C THR A 104 17.86 3.73 10.14
N GLU A 105 16.55 3.70 9.89
CA GLU A 105 15.63 4.83 10.12
C GLU A 105 14.90 4.66 11.46
N THR A 106 13.96 5.57 11.79
CA THR A 106 12.99 5.33 12.88
C THR A 106 11.69 4.79 12.28
N PRO A 107 11.49 3.46 12.19
CA PRO A 107 10.31 2.93 11.53
C PRO A 107 9.10 2.89 12.47
N VAL A 108 7.93 3.20 11.91
CA VAL A 108 6.61 3.05 12.53
C VAL A 108 5.70 2.30 11.57
N PHE A 109 4.78 1.49 12.10
CA PHE A 109 3.90 0.68 11.28
C PHE A 109 2.43 1.03 11.53
N PHE A 110 1.74 1.52 10.50
CA PHE A 110 0.31 1.81 10.57
C PHE A 110 -0.48 0.71 9.87
N ILE A 111 -1.31 0.00 10.63
CA ILE A 111 -2.01 -1.20 10.19
C ILE A 111 -3.52 -1.08 10.43
N ARG A 112 -4.28 -1.92 9.73
CA ARG A 112 -5.72 -2.10 9.90
C ARG A 112 -6.03 -3.58 9.92
N ASP A 113 -7.13 -3.96 10.56
CA ASP A 113 -7.66 -5.31 10.46
C ASP A 113 -7.73 -5.79 8.98
N PRO A 114 -7.07 -6.91 8.61
CA PRO A 114 -7.01 -7.41 7.24
C PRO A 114 -8.38 -7.79 6.68
N ARG A 115 -9.33 -8.21 7.52
CA ARG A 115 -10.70 -8.52 7.09
C ARG A 115 -11.34 -7.28 6.45
N ASP A 116 -11.09 -6.15 7.09
CA ASP A 116 -11.60 -4.84 6.72
C ASP A 116 -10.76 -4.21 5.58
N ALA A 117 -9.44 -4.32 5.66
CA ALA A 117 -8.50 -3.73 4.72
C ALA A 117 -8.57 -4.42 3.34
N ILE A 118 -8.54 -5.76 3.30
CA ILE A 118 -8.62 -6.54 2.05
C ILE A 118 -10.00 -6.35 1.40
N TYR A 119 -11.09 -6.38 2.17
CA TYR A 119 -12.43 -6.11 1.66
C TYR A 119 -12.54 -4.67 1.12
N SER A 120 -11.97 -3.69 1.82
CA SER A 120 -11.93 -2.32 1.31
C SER A 120 -11.14 -2.21 0.00
N ARG A 121 -10.05 -2.97 -0.17
CA ARG A 121 -9.28 -3.01 -1.43
C ARG A 121 -10.11 -3.62 -2.55
N TYR A 122 -10.77 -4.76 -2.30
CA TYR A 122 -11.68 -5.42 -3.24
C TYR A 122 -12.74 -4.45 -3.77
N ARG A 123 -13.40 -3.70 -2.88
CA ARG A 123 -14.42 -2.71 -3.26
C ARG A 123 -13.86 -1.52 -4.04
N ARG A 124 -12.65 -1.05 -3.71
CA ARG A 124 -11.99 0.06 -4.44
C ARG A 124 -11.56 -0.35 -5.84
N ARG A 125 -11.11 -1.60 -6.01
CA ARG A 125 -10.75 -2.16 -7.32
C ARG A 125 -11.94 -2.42 -8.22
N GLN A 126 -13.16 -2.45 -7.66
CA GLN A 126 -14.38 -2.82 -8.38
C GLN A 126 -14.22 -4.17 -9.09
N ALA A 127 -13.59 -5.14 -8.40
CA ALA A 127 -13.36 -6.45 -8.96
C ALA A 127 -14.70 -7.11 -9.33
N ASN A 128 -14.75 -7.62 -10.56
CA ASN A 128 -15.89 -8.33 -11.15
C ASN A 128 -15.79 -9.83 -10.87
N MET A 129 -15.57 -10.19 -9.61
CA MET A 129 -15.53 -11.58 -9.16
C MET A 129 -16.00 -11.70 -7.71
N PRO A 130 -16.44 -12.88 -7.25
CA PRO A 130 -16.75 -13.12 -5.85
C PRO A 130 -15.58 -12.79 -4.93
N PHE A 131 -15.86 -12.27 -3.74
CA PHE A 131 -14.80 -11.91 -2.79
C PHE A 131 -13.99 -13.13 -2.33
N SER A 132 -14.62 -14.31 -2.24
CA SER A 132 -13.94 -15.59 -1.99
C SER A 132 -12.82 -15.87 -3.00
N ASP A 133 -13.07 -15.57 -4.26
CA ASP A 133 -12.13 -15.84 -5.35
C ASP A 133 -11.04 -14.76 -5.36
N TYR A 134 -11.43 -13.51 -5.10
CA TYR A 134 -10.51 -12.39 -4.99
C TYR A 134 -9.45 -12.58 -3.90
N ILE A 135 -9.81 -13.13 -2.72
CA ILE A 135 -8.82 -13.36 -1.65
C ILE A 135 -7.84 -14.49 -1.98
N GLN A 136 -8.21 -15.42 -2.86
CA GLN A 136 -7.33 -16.48 -3.38
C GLN A 136 -6.53 -16.02 -4.59
N PHE A 137 -6.99 -14.99 -5.30
CA PHE A 137 -6.29 -14.44 -6.44
C PHE A 137 -4.91 -13.91 -6.02
N PRO A 138 -3.80 -14.34 -6.67
CA PRO A 138 -2.48 -14.02 -6.19
C PRO A 138 -2.16 -12.53 -6.21
N ASN A 139 -1.49 -12.05 -5.16
CA ASN A 139 -0.89 -10.73 -5.14
C ASN A 139 0.16 -10.62 -6.27
N PRO A 140 0.15 -9.53 -7.06
CA PRO A 140 1.00 -9.40 -8.26
C PRO A 140 2.49 -9.60 -8.03
N HIS A 141 3.01 -9.24 -6.87
CA HIS A 141 4.45 -9.27 -6.64
C HIS A 141 4.88 -10.58 -5.99
N SER A 142 4.09 -11.07 -5.03
CA SER A 142 4.48 -12.20 -4.19
C SER A 142 3.93 -13.56 -4.65
N LEU A 143 2.96 -13.57 -5.57
CA LEU A 143 2.20 -14.76 -5.97
C LEU A 143 1.51 -15.50 -4.81
N MET A 144 1.29 -14.82 -3.68
CA MET A 144 0.58 -15.37 -2.53
C MET A 144 -0.89 -14.93 -2.57
N PRO A 145 -1.83 -15.74 -2.05
CA PRO A 145 -3.17 -15.28 -1.71
C PRO A 145 -3.12 -13.99 -0.88
N MET A 146 -4.16 -13.16 -0.97
CA MET A 146 -4.17 -11.83 -0.34
C MET A 146 -3.92 -11.86 1.16
N ALA A 147 -4.51 -12.83 1.87
CA ALA A 147 -4.32 -13.00 3.31
C ALA A 147 -2.87 -13.38 3.65
N ASP A 148 -2.28 -14.32 2.92
CA ASP A 148 -0.92 -14.80 3.15
C ASP A 148 0.11 -13.70 2.83
N HIS A 149 -0.11 -12.91 1.75
CA HIS A 149 0.70 -11.74 1.43
C HIS A 149 0.67 -10.70 2.56
N TRP A 150 -0.54 -10.34 3.00
CA TRP A 150 -0.73 -9.35 4.07
C TRP A 150 -0.10 -9.82 5.37
N LEU A 151 -0.26 -11.10 5.73
CA LEU A 151 0.31 -11.69 6.94
C LEU A 151 1.83 -11.57 6.94
N LEU A 152 2.48 -12.03 5.87
CA LEU A 152 3.94 -11.96 5.76
C LEU A 152 4.42 -10.51 5.82
N PHE A 153 3.73 -9.59 5.14
CA PHE A 153 4.05 -8.17 5.16
C PHE A 153 3.99 -7.59 6.58
N ALA A 154 2.89 -7.85 7.28
CA ALA A 154 2.67 -7.36 8.63
C ALA A 154 3.65 -7.97 9.63
N GLN A 155 3.99 -9.26 9.51
CA GLN A 155 5.00 -9.92 10.33
C GLN A 155 6.39 -9.31 10.13
N CYS A 156 6.80 -9.07 8.88
CA CYS A 156 8.12 -8.47 8.61
C CYS A 156 8.24 -7.06 9.18
N TRP A 157 7.22 -6.21 8.98
CA TRP A 157 7.22 -4.86 9.54
C TRP A 157 7.13 -4.87 11.07
N ARG A 158 6.27 -5.71 11.66
CA ARG A 158 6.17 -5.84 13.14
C ARG A 158 7.51 -6.25 13.76
N ALA A 159 8.20 -7.24 13.17
CA ALA A 159 9.52 -7.65 13.64
C ALA A 159 10.55 -6.51 13.59
N MET A 160 10.42 -5.58 12.63
CA MET A 160 11.31 -4.43 12.49
C MET A 160 10.95 -3.28 13.45
N VAL A 161 9.67 -2.99 13.66
CA VAL A 161 9.25 -1.80 14.44
C VAL A 161 9.07 -2.06 15.93
N GLY A 162 8.95 -3.32 16.34
CA GLY A 162 8.60 -3.70 17.71
C GLY A 162 7.23 -3.15 18.10
N ASP A 163 7.17 -2.37 19.17
CA ASP A 163 5.91 -1.84 19.73
C ASP A 163 5.36 -0.61 19.00
N ARG A 164 6.10 -0.04 18.03
CA ARG A 164 5.63 1.14 17.26
C ARG A 164 4.63 0.75 16.15
N VAL A 165 3.61 0.00 16.55
CA VAL A 165 2.49 -0.40 15.70
C VAL A 165 1.25 0.38 16.11
N TYR A 166 0.64 1.05 15.14
CA TYR A 166 -0.54 1.88 15.34
C TYR A 166 -1.68 1.35 14.48
N ARG A 167 -2.88 1.32 15.05
CA ARG A 167 -4.05 0.73 14.40
C ARG A 167 -4.97 1.80 13.86
N PHE A 168 -5.57 1.51 12.70
CA PHE A 168 -6.68 2.29 12.14
C PHE A 168 -7.85 2.41 13.12
N GLU A 169 -8.08 1.36 13.89
CA GLU A 169 -9.16 1.25 14.86
C GLU A 169 -8.94 2.22 16.03
N ASP A 170 -7.70 2.33 16.53
CA ASP A 170 -7.33 3.33 17.54
C ASP A 170 -7.56 4.76 17.01
N TYR A 171 -7.24 5.00 15.74
CA TYR A 171 -7.48 6.29 15.08
C TYR A 171 -8.97 6.62 15.05
N LYS A 172 -9.82 5.63 14.77
CA LYS A 172 -11.27 5.83 14.72
C LYS A 172 -11.91 6.00 16.09
N GLN A 173 -11.28 5.48 17.13
CA GLN A 173 -11.73 5.67 18.50
C GLN A 173 -11.33 7.03 19.05
N ASP A 174 -10.05 7.40 18.96
CA ASP A 174 -9.53 8.69 19.44
C ASP A 174 -8.30 9.11 18.63
N ALA A 175 -8.55 9.87 17.56
CA ALA A 175 -7.51 10.36 16.65
C ALA A 175 -6.50 11.30 17.34
N HIS A 176 -6.96 12.09 18.33
CA HIS A 176 -6.10 13.04 19.03
C HIS A 176 -5.14 12.33 19.98
N ALA A 177 -5.64 11.40 20.79
CA ALA A 177 -4.81 10.59 21.68
C ALA A 177 -3.80 9.75 20.88
N LEU A 178 -4.25 9.16 19.76
CA LEU A 178 -3.36 8.39 18.90
C LEU A 178 -2.24 9.25 18.30
N LEU A 179 -2.56 10.42 17.72
CA LEU A 179 -1.55 11.30 17.14
C LEU A 179 -0.56 11.78 18.20
N THR A 180 -1.05 12.15 19.39
CA THR A 180 -0.20 12.55 20.53
C THR A 180 0.78 11.44 20.90
N ARG A 181 0.31 10.19 21.02
CA ARG A 181 1.16 9.01 21.28
C ARG A 181 2.23 8.82 20.20
N ILE A 182 1.84 8.88 18.92
CA ILE A 182 2.75 8.74 17.78
C ILE A 182 3.86 9.81 17.83
N LEU A 183 3.49 11.07 18.08
CA LEU A 183 4.45 12.17 18.16
C LEU A 183 5.42 12.00 19.34
N ALA A 184 4.92 11.58 20.50
CA ALA A 184 5.75 11.30 21.67
C ALA A 184 6.76 10.17 21.41
N ASP A 185 6.32 9.05 20.81
CA ASP A 185 7.19 7.92 20.46
C ASP A 185 8.26 8.31 19.43
N LEU A 186 7.92 9.26 18.55
CA LEU A 186 8.83 9.85 17.57
C LEU A 186 9.69 10.98 18.14
N ARG A 187 9.49 11.39 19.39
CA ARG A 187 10.16 12.53 20.05
C ARG A 187 9.97 13.83 19.27
N LEU A 188 8.72 14.10 18.89
CA LEU A 188 8.31 15.29 18.16
C LEU A 188 7.38 16.13 19.05
N ASP A 189 7.90 17.25 19.54
CA ASP A 189 7.12 18.15 20.38
C ASP A 189 6.28 19.10 19.53
N TYR A 190 4.99 19.15 19.84
CA TYR A 190 4.01 20.06 19.24
C TYR A 190 3.10 20.61 20.32
N ALA A 191 2.65 21.86 20.14
CA ALA A 191 1.67 22.43 21.05
C ALA A 191 0.31 21.72 20.87
N PRO A 192 -0.48 21.53 21.95
CA PRO A 192 -1.76 20.82 21.86
C PRO A 192 -2.69 21.34 20.76
N GLN A 193 -2.74 22.66 20.56
CA GLN A 193 -3.57 23.28 19.52
C GLN A 193 -3.15 22.92 18.08
N ASP A 194 -1.87 22.65 17.85
CA ASP A 194 -1.38 22.24 16.53
C ASP A 194 -1.78 20.80 16.24
N ILE A 195 -1.76 19.93 17.25
CA ILE A 195 -2.22 18.54 17.18
C ILE A 195 -3.73 18.50 16.88
N VAL A 196 -4.53 19.29 17.60
CA VAL A 196 -5.98 19.43 17.35
C VAL A 196 -6.25 19.85 15.91
N ARG A 197 -5.61 20.92 15.45
CA ARG A 197 -5.76 21.42 14.07
C ARG A 197 -5.39 20.35 13.03
N ALA A 198 -4.27 19.64 13.23
CA ALA A 198 -3.84 18.59 12.33
C ALA A 198 -4.84 17.44 12.24
N VAL A 199 -5.45 17.04 13.37
CA VAL A 199 -6.48 16.01 13.42
C VAL A 199 -7.76 16.46 12.72
N GLU A 200 -8.23 17.68 12.98
CA GLU A 200 -9.45 18.25 12.38
C GLU A 200 -9.33 18.34 10.85
N ASN A 201 -8.21 18.89 10.37
CA ASN A 201 -7.91 19.03 8.94
C ASN A 201 -7.68 17.68 8.24
N SER A 202 -7.40 16.62 9.01
CA SER A 202 -7.23 15.25 8.51
C SER A 202 -8.46 14.37 8.73
N SER A 203 -9.58 14.94 9.19
CA SER A 203 -10.81 14.19 9.48
C SER A 203 -11.39 13.51 8.23
N LEU A 204 -12.25 12.51 8.44
CA LEU A 204 -12.95 11.83 7.34
C LEU A 204 -13.79 12.82 6.52
N ASP A 205 -14.40 13.81 7.18
CA ASP A 205 -15.24 14.81 6.53
C ASP A 205 -14.39 15.78 5.71
N ALA A 206 -13.23 16.22 6.23
CA ALA A 206 -12.24 16.97 5.46
C ALA A 206 -11.77 16.17 4.23
N ALA A 207 -11.49 14.87 4.38
CA ALA A 207 -11.08 14.02 3.27
C ALA A 207 -12.17 13.85 2.21
N LYS A 208 -13.43 13.69 2.60
CA LYS A 208 -14.57 13.64 1.67
C LYS A 208 -14.80 14.96 0.95
N ALA A 209 -14.70 16.08 1.66
CA ALA A 209 -14.82 17.41 1.07
C ALA A 209 -13.70 17.67 0.04
N ALA A 210 -12.46 17.32 0.40
CA ALA A 210 -11.31 17.41 -0.50
C ALA A 210 -11.47 16.49 -1.72
N GLU A 211 -11.94 15.26 -1.55
CA GLU A 211 -12.21 14.35 -2.67
C GLU A 211 -13.30 14.91 -3.61
N ALA A 212 -14.35 15.53 -3.07
CA ALA A 212 -15.38 16.17 -3.87
C ALA A 212 -14.84 17.33 -4.72
N ILE A 213 -14.00 18.19 -4.12
CA ILE A 213 -13.31 19.28 -4.84
C ILE A 213 -12.37 18.70 -5.91
N TYR A 214 -11.61 17.66 -5.57
CA TYR A 214 -10.70 17.01 -6.51
C TYR A 214 -11.46 16.45 -7.72
N ARG A 215 -12.58 15.75 -7.50
CA ARG A 215 -13.43 15.21 -8.58
C ARG A 215 -14.02 16.30 -9.45
N ALA A 216 -14.49 17.39 -8.86
CA ALA A 216 -15.00 18.54 -9.62
C ALA A 216 -13.93 19.12 -10.57
N ARG A 217 -12.65 19.07 -10.19
CA ARG A 217 -11.51 19.51 -11.00
C ARG A 217 -11.03 18.48 -12.03
N HIS A 218 -11.41 17.20 -11.88
CA HIS A 218 -10.94 16.09 -12.72
C HIS A 218 -12.11 15.21 -13.17
N PRO A 219 -13.03 15.74 -14.00
CA PRO A 219 -14.15 14.97 -14.51
C PRO A 219 -13.62 13.79 -15.36
N GLY A 220 -13.82 12.57 -14.86
CA GLY A 220 -13.29 11.34 -15.47
C GLY A 220 -12.49 10.47 -14.52
N ASP A 221 -12.07 10.98 -13.35
CA ASP A 221 -11.57 10.13 -12.27
C ASP A 221 -12.75 9.56 -11.46
N TRP A 222 -13.00 8.26 -11.62
CA TRP A 222 -14.12 7.52 -11.02
C TRP A 222 -13.73 6.73 -9.77
N GLU A 223 -12.45 6.63 -9.43
CA GLU A 223 -12.05 5.86 -8.26
C GLU A 223 -12.46 6.60 -6.98
N VAL A 224 -13.04 5.85 -6.03
CA VAL A 224 -13.42 6.36 -4.70
C VAL A 224 -12.30 6.08 -3.71
N ALA A 225 -11.62 7.14 -3.27
CA ALA A 225 -10.58 7.02 -2.26
C ALA A 225 -11.18 6.88 -0.86
N ASN A 226 -12.09 7.77 -0.47
CA ASN A 226 -12.62 7.84 0.89
C ASN A 226 -14.03 7.23 0.95
N ARG A 227 -14.09 5.88 0.99
CA ARG A 227 -15.37 5.11 0.96
C ARG A 227 -16.19 5.25 2.24
N ALA A 228 -16.02 4.33 3.19
CA ALA A 228 -16.87 4.24 4.39
C ALA A 228 -16.19 4.85 5.61
N GLY A 229 -14.87 4.67 5.75
CA GLY A 229 -14.13 5.07 6.95
C GLY A 229 -14.62 4.39 8.24
N LYS A 230 -15.35 3.28 8.14
CA LYS A 230 -15.91 2.52 9.25
C LYS A 230 -15.01 1.35 9.62
N VAL A 231 -14.92 1.07 10.92
CA VAL A 231 -14.33 -0.16 11.49
C VAL A 231 -15.39 -1.26 11.44
N GLY A 232 -14.99 -2.48 11.09
CA GLY A 232 -15.87 -3.65 11.15
C GLY A 232 -16.95 -3.68 10.06
N ASP A 233 -16.70 -3.07 8.89
CA ASP A 233 -17.65 -3.13 7.75
C ASP A 233 -17.86 -4.57 7.24
N TRP A 234 -16.94 -5.48 7.60
CA TRP A 234 -17.05 -6.90 7.32
C TRP A 234 -18.04 -7.67 8.20
N GLN A 235 -18.36 -7.19 9.42
CA GLN A 235 -19.08 -7.97 10.43
C GLN A 235 -20.53 -8.30 10.07
N ASN A 236 -21.19 -7.43 9.29
CA ASN A 236 -22.62 -7.54 8.98
C ASN A 236 -22.88 -7.98 7.54
N ARG A 237 -22.00 -8.82 6.97
CA ARG A 237 -22.03 -9.21 5.56
C ARG A 237 -21.97 -10.72 5.39
N GLU A 238 -23.14 -11.34 5.36
CA GLU A 238 -23.29 -12.79 5.15
C GLU A 238 -22.63 -13.25 3.84
N GLU A 239 -22.66 -12.41 2.80
CA GLU A 239 -22.14 -12.74 1.47
C GLU A 239 -20.61 -12.90 1.41
N ILE A 240 -19.88 -12.43 2.44
CA ILE A 240 -18.42 -12.57 2.54
C ILE A 240 -17.96 -13.36 3.76
N ALA A 241 -18.87 -13.94 4.55
CA ALA A 241 -18.56 -14.55 5.84
C ALA A 241 -17.46 -15.63 5.74
N ALA A 242 -17.55 -16.54 4.77
CA ALA A 242 -16.54 -17.60 4.58
C ALA A 242 -15.15 -17.06 4.20
N ALA A 243 -15.09 -15.99 3.41
CA ALA A 243 -13.84 -15.33 3.03
C ALA A 243 -13.22 -14.61 4.24
N VAL A 244 -14.04 -13.96 5.05
CA VAL A 244 -13.64 -13.34 6.32
C VAL A 244 -13.11 -14.37 7.31
N GLU A 245 -13.80 -15.51 7.45
CA GLU A 245 -13.34 -16.62 8.29
C GLU A 245 -12.00 -17.18 7.80
N THR A 246 -11.81 -17.29 6.48
CA THR A 246 -10.54 -17.67 5.89
C THR A 246 -9.43 -16.69 6.28
N ILE A 247 -9.65 -15.37 6.13
CA ILE A 247 -8.70 -14.35 6.54
C ILE A 247 -8.41 -14.43 8.05
N GLY A 248 -9.45 -14.56 8.88
CA GLY A 248 -9.35 -14.66 10.33
C GLY A 248 -8.56 -15.88 10.78
N THR A 249 -8.78 -17.03 10.16
CA THR A 249 -8.01 -18.26 10.41
C THR A 249 -6.56 -18.08 10.00
N ARG A 250 -6.31 -17.50 8.82
CA ARG A 250 -4.93 -17.30 8.32
C ARG A 250 -4.12 -16.33 9.15
N CYS A 251 -4.72 -15.22 9.55
CA CYS A 251 -4.03 -14.13 10.23
C CYS A 251 -4.20 -14.17 11.76
N GLY A 252 -4.94 -15.14 12.30
CA GLY A 252 -5.52 -15.04 13.65
C GLY A 252 -4.49 -14.93 14.78
N ALA A 253 -3.33 -15.59 14.69
CA ALA A 253 -2.26 -15.44 15.68
C ALA A 253 -1.78 -13.97 15.75
N LEU A 254 -1.44 -13.38 14.60
CA LEU A 254 -1.03 -11.98 14.52
C LEU A 254 -2.18 -11.02 14.89
N LEU A 255 -3.42 -11.37 14.57
CA LEU A 255 -4.58 -10.55 14.93
C LEU A 255 -4.77 -10.50 16.45
N SER A 256 -4.67 -11.65 17.12
CA SER A 256 -4.72 -11.73 18.58
C SER A 256 -3.60 -10.90 19.21
N GLU A 257 -2.38 -11.01 18.68
CA GLU A 257 -1.22 -10.24 19.13
C GLU A 257 -1.38 -8.72 18.95
N LEU A 258 -2.15 -8.28 17.95
CA LEU A 258 -2.48 -6.89 17.69
C LEU A 258 -3.73 -6.42 18.44
N GLY A 259 -4.32 -7.27 19.30
CA GLY A 259 -5.49 -6.95 20.10
C GLY A 259 -6.79 -6.84 19.29
N TYR A 260 -6.90 -7.56 18.17
CA TYR A 260 -8.16 -7.73 17.45
C TYR A 260 -8.94 -8.93 17.97
N GLU A 261 -10.26 -8.87 17.82
CA GLU A 261 -11.14 -10.01 18.10
C GLU A 261 -10.91 -11.14 17.08
N VAL A 262 -10.66 -12.34 17.58
CA VAL A 262 -10.46 -13.57 16.81
C VAL A 262 -11.32 -14.71 17.40
N ALA A 263 -11.62 -15.72 16.60
CA ALA A 263 -12.30 -16.92 17.08
C ALA A 263 -11.43 -17.67 18.10
N ALA A 264 -12.05 -18.39 19.03
CA ALA A 264 -11.34 -19.23 19.99
C ALA A 264 -10.62 -20.37 19.24
N ASN A 265 -9.35 -20.65 19.60
CA ASN A 265 -8.48 -21.67 18.99
C ASN A 265 -8.04 -21.36 17.56
N VAL A 266 -7.30 -20.27 17.36
CA VAL A 266 -6.58 -20.07 16.10
C VAL A 266 -5.28 -20.86 16.13
N ASP A 267 -5.22 -21.96 15.38
CA ASP A 267 -3.93 -22.59 15.06
C ASP A 267 -3.10 -21.67 14.17
N ASP A 268 -1.78 -21.60 14.39
CA ASP A 268 -0.86 -20.92 13.46
C ASP A 268 -0.70 -21.82 12.22
N PRO A 269 -1.33 -21.49 11.08
CA PRO A 269 -1.28 -22.37 9.94
C PRO A 269 0.15 -22.38 9.37
N ALA A 270 0.65 -23.56 9.03
CA ALA A 270 1.97 -23.69 8.43
C ALA A 270 2.14 -22.73 7.23
N PRO A 271 3.29 -22.02 7.11
CA PRO A 271 3.57 -21.14 5.99
C PRO A 271 3.38 -21.84 4.64
N ARG A 272 2.63 -21.22 3.73
CA ARG A 272 2.29 -21.80 2.40
C ARG A 272 3.03 -21.17 1.23
N TYR A 273 4.16 -20.52 1.50
CA TYR A 273 4.82 -19.64 0.54
C TYR A 273 6.33 -19.89 0.38
N GLY A 274 6.80 -21.11 0.67
CA GLY A 274 8.24 -21.43 0.63
C GLY A 274 8.88 -21.30 -0.76
N ALA A 275 8.19 -21.76 -1.81
CA ALA A 275 8.68 -21.62 -3.18
C ALA A 275 8.79 -20.14 -3.59
N GLN A 276 7.81 -19.32 -3.23
CA GLN A 276 7.77 -17.90 -3.57
C GLN A 276 8.97 -17.16 -2.96
N LEU A 277 9.27 -17.41 -1.67
CA LEU A 277 10.41 -16.78 -0.99
C LEU A 277 11.76 -17.17 -1.59
N ARG A 278 11.88 -18.38 -2.15
CA ARG A 278 13.12 -18.85 -2.79
C ARG A 278 13.33 -18.27 -4.17
N HIS A 279 12.27 -18.25 -4.97
CA HIS A 279 12.41 -18.08 -6.42
C HIS A 279 12.05 -16.68 -6.91
N LEU A 280 11.26 -15.90 -6.17
CA LEU A 280 10.95 -14.52 -6.57
C LEU A 280 12.04 -13.55 -6.17
N LYS A 281 12.55 -12.80 -7.14
CA LYS A 281 13.62 -11.81 -6.96
C LYS A 281 13.25 -10.71 -5.98
N MET A 282 11.96 -10.42 -5.80
CA MET A 282 11.51 -9.39 -4.86
C MET A 282 11.99 -9.67 -3.42
N PHE A 283 12.10 -10.93 -3.02
CA PHE A 283 12.48 -11.31 -1.66
C PHE A 283 14.00 -11.25 -1.42
N ASN A 284 14.81 -10.97 -2.45
CA ASN A 284 16.25 -10.81 -2.28
C ASN A 284 16.65 -9.56 -1.48
N SER A 285 15.79 -8.54 -1.46
CA SER A 285 16.02 -7.30 -0.72
C SER A 285 15.15 -7.16 0.53
N VAL A 286 14.28 -8.13 0.81
CA VAL A 286 13.35 -8.06 1.95
C VAL A 286 14.06 -8.52 3.22
N VAL A 287 13.89 -7.75 4.30
CA VAL A 287 14.23 -8.20 5.65
C VAL A 287 13.09 -9.09 6.14
N LEU A 288 13.29 -10.41 6.00
CA LEU A 288 12.31 -11.42 6.41
C LEU A 288 12.41 -11.71 7.92
N THR A 289 11.32 -12.23 8.49
CA THR A 289 11.35 -12.77 9.86
C THR A 289 12.22 -14.03 9.94
N THR A 290 12.68 -14.40 11.13
CA THR A 290 13.45 -15.64 11.33
C THR A 290 12.70 -16.88 10.82
N GLN A 291 11.39 -16.95 11.02
CA GLN A 291 10.56 -18.05 10.51
C GLN A 291 10.51 -18.07 8.98
N ALA A 292 10.31 -16.90 8.34
CA ALA A 292 10.28 -16.79 6.89
C ALA A 292 11.66 -17.13 6.26
N GLU A 293 12.77 -16.76 6.90
CA GLU A 293 14.11 -17.15 6.45
C GLU A 293 14.32 -18.67 6.52
N ARG A 294 13.85 -19.34 7.58
CA ARG A 294 13.93 -20.81 7.67
C ARG A 294 13.15 -21.50 6.56
N VAL A 295 11.95 -20.98 6.26
CA VAL A 295 11.09 -21.46 5.16
C VAL A 295 11.78 -21.24 3.82
N ARG A 296 12.36 -20.05 3.59
CA ARG A 296 13.15 -19.73 2.40
C ARG A 296 14.33 -20.69 2.24
N ALA A 297 15.07 -20.96 3.32
CA ALA A 297 16.19 -21.90 3.32
C ALA A 297 15.80 -23.39 3.13
N GLY A 298 14.50 -23.72 3.06
CA GLY A 298 14.02 -25.10 2.90
C GLY A 298 14.09 -25.94 4.18
N THR A 299 14.31 -25.31 5.33
CA THR A 299 14.51 -25.98 6.63
C THR A 299 13.23 -26.08 7.47
N GLY A 300 12.07 -25.73 6.91
CA GLY A 300 10.85 -25.41 7.68
C GLY A 300 9.55 -26.10 7.28
N GLY A 301 9.56 -27.15 6.45
CA GLY A 301 8.35 -27.91 6.11
C GLY A 301 8.26 -28.33 4.64
N PRO A 302 7.21 -29.09 4.25
CA PRO A 302 7.00 -29.54 2.87
C PRO A 302 6.88 -28.32 1.94
N GLU A 303 7.44 -28.43 0.73
CA GLU A 303 7.17 -27.47 -0.33
C GLU A 303 5.67 -27.44 -0.61
N THR A 304 4.96 -26.45 -0.08
CA THR A 304 3.61 -26.15 -0.55
C THR A 304 3.69 -25.86 -2.04
N ALA A 305 2.98 -26.68 -2.79
CA ALA A 305 3.41 -27.14 -4.09
C ALA A 305 3.49 -26.01 -5.13
N PRO A 306 4.64 -25.82 -5.80
CA PRO A 306 4.74 -25.08 -7.06
C PRO A 306 3.59 -25.40 -8.02
N ALA A 307 3.05 -26.63 -7.96
CA ALA A 307 1.87 -27.08 -8.70
C ALA A 307 0.66 -26.13 -8.64
N SER A 308 0.32 -25.50 -7.50
CA SER A 308 -0.86 -24.62 -7.45
C SER A 308 -0.64 -23.32 -8.21
N ILE A 309 0.55 -22.73 -8.10
CA ILE A 309 0.92 -21.51 -8.82
C ILE A 309 1.08 -21.80 -10.31
N LEU A 310 1.73 -22.92 -10.67
CA LEU A 310 1.88 -23.33 -12.06
C LEU A 310 0.53 -23.71 -12.69
N SER A 311 -0.38 -24.32 -11.93
CA SER A 311 -1.75 -24.58 -12.36
C SER A 311 -2.52 -23.27 -12.57
N PHE A 312 -2.41 -22.31 -11.64
CA PHE A 312 -2.97 -20.98 -11.83
C PHE A 312 -2.43 -20.32 -13.09
N ALA A 313 -1.11 -20.30 -13.28
CA ALA A 313 -0.45 -19.69 -14.42
C ALA A 313 -0.88 -20.32 -15.76
N ARG A 314 -1.03 -21.66 -15.81
CA ARG A 314 -1.47 -22.38 -17.01
C ARG A 314 -2.92 -22.08 -17.39
N ASN A 315 -3.76 -21.79 -16.42
CA ASN A 315 -5.19 -21.52 -16.60
C ASN A 315 -5.53 -20.02 -16.63
N LEU A 316 -4.54 -19.14 -16.46
CA LEU A 316 -4.75 -17.70 -16.39
C LEU A 316 -5.17 -17.16 -17.75
N ARG A 317 -6.26 -16.39 -17.79
CA ARG A 317 -6.72 -15.71 -19.00
C ARG A 317 -6.72 -14.20 -18.80
N GLU A 318 -6.74 -13.48 -19.91
CA GLU A 318 -6.90 -12.02 -19.92
C GLU A 318 -8.12 -11.57 -19.10
N GLN A 319 -9.24 -12.29 -19.22
CA GLN A 319 -10.47 -11.96 -18.53
C GLN A 319 -10.33 -12.08 -17.01
N ASP A 320 -9.58 -13.07 -16.51
CA ASP A 320 -9.39 -13.24 -15.07
C ASP A 320 -8.63 -12.04 -14.45
N LEU A 321 -7.68 -11.47 -15.20
CA LEU A 321 -6.94 -10.26 -14.79
C LEU A 321 -7.83 -9.01 -14.77
N LYS A 322 -8.73 -8.91 -15.74
CA LYS A 322 -9.74 -7.84 -15.81
C LYS A 322 -10.74 -7.97 -14.66
N ASP A 323 -11.24 -9.18 -14.41
CA ASP A 323 -12.21 -9.45 -13.35
C ASP A 323 -11.61 -9.25 -11.96
N ALA A 324 -10.31 -9.51 -11.76
CA ALA A 324 -9.60 -9.16 -10.53
C ALA A 324 -9.48 -7.64 -10.29
N GLY A 325 -9.81 -6.80 -11.28
CA GLY A 325 -9.70 -5.35 -11.20
C GLY A 325 -8.25 -4.87 -11.07
N TYR A 326 -7.29 -5.62 -11.62
CA TYR A 326 -5.88 -5.23 -11.58
C TYR A 326 -5.60 -4.14 -12.63
N PRO A 327 -4.97 -3.01 -12.24
CA PRO A 327 -4.49 -2.06 -13.24
C PRO A 327 -3.44 -2.74 -14.13
N PRO A 328 -3.24 -2.27 -15.39
CA PRO A 328 -2.32 -2.91 -16.33
C PRO A 328 -0.91 -3.14 -15.78
N ALA A 329 -0.47 -2.30 -14.87
CA ALA A 329 0.83 -2.45 -14.25
C ALA A 329 0.91 -3.55 -13.17
N ASP A 330 -0.17 -3.78 -12.43
CA ASP A 330 -0.29 -4.92 -11.51
C ASP A 330 -0.38 -6.21 -12.35
N CYS A 331 -1.11 -6.21 -13.47
CA CYS A 331 -1.12 -7.36 -14.40
C CYS A 331 0.30 -7.70 -14.87
N ARG A 332 1.08 -6.70 -15.31
CA ARG A 332 2.48 -6.93 -15.72
C ARG A 332 3.36 -7.41 -14.57
N ALA A 333 3.16 -6.90 -13.36
CA ALA A 333 3.91 -7.37 -12.19
C ALA A 333 3.63 -8.85 -11.91
N LEU A 334 2.34 -9.25 -11.96
CA LEU A 334 1.93 -10.65 -11.82
C LEU A 334 2.56 -11.53 -12.88
N LEU A 335 2.47 -11.15 -14.16
CA LEU A 335 3.02 -11.93 -15.27
C LEU A 335 4.56 -12.04 -15.18
N ASN A 336 5.26 -10.98 -14.77
CA ASN A 336 6.71 -11.05 -14.52
C ASN A 336 7.06 -12.03 -13.40
N ALA A 337 6.30 -12.02 -12.29
CA ALA A 337 6.52 -12.94 -11.19
C ALA A 337 6.22 -14.40 -11.60
N LEU A 338 5.17 -14.62 -12.39
CA LEU A 338 4.86 -15.93 -12.97
C LEU A 338 5.97 -16.41 -13.91
N GLN A 339 6.57 -15.52 -14.70
CA GLN A 339 7.69 -15.84 -15.58
C GLN A 339 8.94 -16.23 -14.79
N GLU A 340 9.21 -15.57 -13.65
CA GLU A 340 10.29 -15.99 -12.74
C GLU A 340 10.07 -17.42 -12.21
N PHE A 341 8.81 -17.77 -11.89
CA PHE A 341 8.44 -19.13 -11.50
C PHE A 341 8.55 -20.14 -12.65
N ASP A 342 8.05 -19.81 -13.83
CA ASP A 342 8.16 -20.65 -15.03
C ASP A 342 9.63 -21.00 -15.32
N THR A 343 10.52 -20.02 -15.26
CA THR A 343 11.96 -20.24 -15.42
C THR A 343 12.56 -21.08 -14.29
N ALA A 344 12.14 -20.89 -13.04
CA ALA A 344 12.67 -21.64 -11.90
C ALA A 344 12.27 -23.14 -11.94
N PHE A 345 11.13 -23.47 -12.54
CA PHE A 345 10.57 -24.83 -12.55
C PHE A 345 10.50 -25.48 -13.96
N ASP A 346 10.98 -24.80 -15.00
CA ASP A 346 10.92 -25.24 -16.40
C ASP A 346 9.52 -25.72 -16.82
N ALA A 347 8.50 -24.89 -16.53
CA ALA A 347 7.09 -25.31 -16.62
C ALA A 347 6.48 -25.20 -18.03
N GLY A 348 7.22 -24.65 -19.00
CA GLY A 348 6.82 -24.53 -20.39
C GLY A 348 5.69 -23.51 -20.62
N LEU A 349 5.63 -22.44 -19.83
CA LEU A 349 4.57 -21.41 -19.89
C LEU A 349 4.99 -20.13 -20.62
N ALA A 350 6.23 -20.01 -21.07
CA ALA A 350 6.79 -18.80 -21.67
C ALA A 350 5.92 -18.20 -22.79
N ASP A 351 5.49 -19.00 -23.76
CA ASP A 351 4.66 -18.51 -24.88
C ASP A 351 3.30 -18.00 -24.42
N HIS A 352 2.67 -18.69 -23.47
CA HIS A 352 1.39 -18.31 -22.91
C HIS A 352 1.49 -16.98 -22.13
N LEU A 353 2.50 -16.86 -21.26
CA LEU A 353 2.75 -15.63 -20.50
C LEU A 353 3.14 -14.46 -21.41
N ALA A 354 3.91 -14.72 -22.47
CA ALA A 354 4.26 -13.72 -23.47
C ALA A 354 3.02 -13.18 -24.22
N ALA A 355 2.08 -14.06 -24.59
CA ALA A 355 0.82 -13.66 -25.21
C ALA A 355 -0.01 -12.76 -24.27
N LEU A 356 -0.12 -13.10 -22.99
CA LEU A 356 -0.78 -12.25 -22.00
C LEU A 356 -0.03 -10.92 -21.81
N HIS A 357 1.30 -10.92 -21.79
CA HIS A 357 2.11 -9.71 -21.68
C HIS A 357 1.82 -8.71 -22.80
N ALA A 358 1.66 -9.20 -24.03
CA ALA A 358 1.38 -8.36 -25.20
C ALA A 358 0.09 -7.55 -25.03
N VAL A 359 -0.96 -8.14 -24.46
CA VAL A 359 -2.24 -7.46 -24.19
C VAL A 359 -2.07 -6.26 -23.27
N PHE A 360 -1.20 -6.36 -22.26
CA PHE A 360 -1.00 -5.31 -21.26
C PHE A 360 0.21 -4.41 -21.55
N ALA A 361 0.82 -4.50 -22.74
CA ALA A 361 1.95 -3.68 -23.15
C ALA A 361 1.56 -2.19 -23.28
N ASP A 362 0.41 -1.92 -23.91
CA ASP A 362 -0.04 -0.56 -24.26
C ASP A 362 -0.58 0.25 -23.08
N GLY A 363 -1.01 -0.40 -22.00
CA GLY A 363 -1.55 0.27 -20.81
C GLY A 363 -0.53 1.22 -20.14
N ALA A 364 0.78 0.99 -20.33
CA ALA A 364 1.81 1.93 -19.88
C ALA A 364 1.82 3.23 -20.71
N SER A 365 1.56 3.14 -22.01
CA SER A 365 1.52 4.27 -22.93
C SER A 365 0.30 5.14 -22.71
N GLN A 366 -0.88 4.54 -22.46
CA GLN A 366 -2.11 5.27 -22.18
C GLN A 366 -2.02 6.12 -20.90
N HIS A 367 -1.53 5.56 -19.79
CA HIS A 367 -1.35 6.30 -18.54
C HIS A 367 -0.38 7.49 -18.70
N MET A 368 0.72 7.29 -19.43
CA MET A 368 1.68 8.36 -19.73
C MET A 368 1.08 9.45 -20.62
N ASN A 369 0.18 9.10 -21.53
CA ASN A 369 -0.54 10.07 -22.34
C ASN A 369 -1.52 10.90 -21.48
N THR A 370 -2.28 10.27 -20.59
CA THR A 370 -3.14 10.98 -19.62
C THR A 370 -2.33 11.96 -18.76
N LEU A 371 -1.17 11.55 -18.25
CA LEU A 371 -0.28 12.44 -17.49
C LEU A 371 0.22 13.62 -18.34
N ARG A 372 0.58 13.40 -19.61
CA ARG A 372 1.01 14.47 -20.52
C ARG A 372 -0.11 15.47 -20.76
N ASP A 373 -1.34 15.00 -20.95
CA ASP A 373 -2.51 15.87 -21.16
C ASP A 373 -2.82 16.72 -19.92
N LEU A 374 -2.78 16.14 -18.72
CA LEU A 374 -2.93 16.90 -17.47
C LEU A 374 -1.83 17.97 -17.30
N MET A 375 -0.58 17.64 -17.64
CA MET A 375 0.53 18.60 -17.61
C MET A 375 0.36 19.72 -18.64
N ARG A 376 -0.21 19.43 -19.82
CA ARG A 376 -0.53 20.44 -20.85
C ARG A 376 -1.63 21.38 -20.37
N GLN A 377 -2.76 20.85 -19.92
CA GLN A 377 -3.90 21.64 -19.43
C GLN A 377 -3.50 22.60 -18.30
N ARG A 378 -2.65 22.15 -17.38
CA ARG A 378 -2.18 23.00 -16.26
C ARG A 378 -1.21 24.10 -16.70
N ARG A 379 -0.39 23.84 -17.73
CA ARG A 379 0.47 24.88 -18.34
C ARG A 379 -0.36 25.94 -19.05
N GLU A 380 -1.44 25.53 -19.71
CA GLU A 380 -2.38 26.44 -20.37
C GLU A 380 -3.14 27.29 -19.35
N ALA A 381 -3.67 26.67 -18.28
CA ALA A 381 -4.35 27.39 -17.20
C ALA A 381 -3.46 28.43 -16.49
N ARG A 382 -2.14 28.24 -16.46
CA ARG A 382 -1.18 29.22 -15.91
C ARG A 382 -0.86 30.39 -16.86
N LYS A 383 -1.18 30.25 -18.15
CA LYS A 383 -0.95 31.30 -19.16
C LYS A 383 -2.18 32.17 -19.38
N SER A 384 -3.35 31.74 -18.89
CA SER A 384 -4.56 32.56 -18.89
C SER A 384 -4.49 33.58 -17.75
N PRO A 385 -4.57 34.89 -18.06
CA PRO A 385 -4.46 35.98 -17.08
C PRO A 385 -5.64 36.05 -16.10
#